data_AF-A0A958NY44-F1
#
_entry.id   AF-A0A958NY44-F1
#
_cell.length_a   1.000
_cell.length_b   1.000
_cell.length_c   1.000
_cell.angle_alpha   90.00
_cell.angle_beta   90.00
_cell.angle_gamma   90.00
#
_symmetry.space_group_name_H-M   'P 1'
#
loop_
_entity.id
_entity.type
_entity.pdbx_description
1 polymer ?
#
loop_
_entity_poly.entity_id
_entity_poly.type
_entity_poly.pdbx_seq_one_letter_code
_entity_poly.pdbx_strand_id
1 'polypeptide(L)'
;MRLWFGISLTVILALGVPAQAGDEAAQKRLLTCRDAHDYIATEYGPVSPTLFKGRFQDYKPTTVQENSDFIRVTIQDPTGRHLYFHVENSVLKPLNDIYLEDRELSQALTNHYKSLFFKNLTAETALHKALIAQFSDYKTVRLAFSEDTPEHREALKRVYEKTAKQYEAALEGYLALHERLTGADHPLVEKTKLWHQAGIGRHADEAGWSSRYARKEAGDSKVPTIVDFRDPNTVEAFQNSYANTESRRRALQNELETYPGIMVPIAATSGTRVLSRAALEILRRVHPVNASQDAPMVIARFKERFGVSLTTKQALMLIEYTHSIDRFVPNINVVSHDPMSLGEAEFGYAAIDLAGQNVRNLDAAARALVQAYDGKPKEATAESIIAYSEYILAKLRRGQDEASAEFETIQKEVREAVRKLGVRGDETFSPANGVRTSGDDVVFAPDGKPLSRESEAHLLDLLAATGHPSHFRVTFGRSTYAGNVHGVAVREHDRATHVVLGDSIEKSLRKALETKISYLELENIVIGVEMIPHLTNETEVRILVGGKTSPDLLEHMRALTPSVLKEASKDSASRLSLVGIQSTSQILGPP
;
A
#
# COMPACT_ATOMS: atom_id res chain seq x y z
N MET A 1 37.29 33.19 -16.56
CA MET A 1 38.26 32.10 -16.77
C MET A 1 38.59 31.52 -15.40
N ARG A 2 38.51 30.19 -15.25
CA ARG A 2 38.60 29.39 -14.00
C ARG A 2 39.53 29.96 -12.91
N LEU A 3 39.14 29.83 -11.63
CA LEU A 3 40.02 29.27 -10.59
C LEU A 3 39.30 28.96 -9.27
N TRP A 4 39.67 27.78 -8.76
CA TRP A 4 39.52 27.22 -7.41
C TRP A 4 40.12 28.09 -6.30
N PHE A 5 39.61 27.95 -5.06
CA PHE A 5 40.26 27.80 -3.74
C PHE A 5 39.10 27.84 -2.71
N GLY A 6 38.90 26.93 -1.76
CA GLY A 6 39.86 26.35 -0.82
C GLY A 6 39.94 27.26 0.42
N ILE A 7 39.06 27.08 1.41
CA ILE A 7 39.13 27.79 2.70
C ILE A 7 39.21 26.79 3.84
N SER A 8 40.39 26.80 4.47
CA SER A 8 40.73 26.22 5.77
C SER A 8 40.08 27.03 6.90
N LEU A 9 39.66 26.35 7.98
CA LEU A 9 39.34 27.01 9.24
C LEU A 9 40.35 26.55 10.31
N THR A 10 41.18 27.49 10.76
CA THR A 10 42.13 27.36 11.85
C THR A 10 41.43 27.69 13.17
N VAL A 11 41.47 26.76 14.13
CA VAL A 11 41.02 26.98 15.52
C VAL A 11 42.21 27.47 16.36
N ILE A 12 42.00 28.56 17.10
CA ILE A 12 42.97 29.14 18.05
C ILE A 12 42.84 28.44 19.41
N LEU A 13 43.99 28.07 19.98
CA LEU A 13 44.18 27.53 21.33
C LEU A 13 44.48 28.63 22.37
N ALA A 14 43.90 28.51 23.56
CA ALA A 14 44.41 28.93 24.87
C ALA A 14 43.49 28.25 25.91
N LEU A 15 43.90 27.47 26.90
CA LEU A 15 44.93 27.55 27.97
C LEU A 15 45.25 26.07 28.35
N GLY A 16 46.42 25.59 28.75
CA GLY A 16 47.43 26.13 29.67
C GLY A 16 47.50 25.29 30.96
N VAL A 17 48.02 24.05 30.94
CA VAL A 17 48.49 23.28 32.13
C VAL A 17 49.64 22.33 31.72
N PRO A 18 50.77 22.25 32.46
CA PRO A 18 51.95 21.49 32.08
C PRO A 18 51.86 20.00 32.46
N ALA A 19 52.49 19.16 31.64
CA ALA A 19 52.69 17.74 31.89
C ALA A 19 53.70 17.48 33.01
N GLN A 20 53.39 16.51 33.88
CA GLN A 20 54.39 15.76 34.65
C GLN A 20 54.32 14.28 34.28
N ALA A 21 55.51 13.69 34.24
CA ALA A 21 55.83 12.38 33.68
C ALA A 21 55.46 11.21 34.59
N GLY A 22 55.22 10.06 33.95
CA GLY A 22 55.40 8.74 34.54
C GLY A 22 54.14 7.88 34.57
N ASP A 23 53.89 7.12 33.51
CA ASP A 23 53.72 5.67 33.64
C ASP A 23 53.78 4.97 32.26
N GLU A 24 54.90 4.28 32.02
CA GLU A 24 55.15 3.43 30.84
C GLU A 24 54.30 2.14 30.87
N ALA A 25 53.39 1.99 31.83
CA ALA A 25 52.39 0.91 31.90
C ALA A 25 51.07 1.22 31.16
N ALA A 26 50.88 2.41 30.59
CA ALA A 26 49.69 2.76 29.80
C ALA A 26 49.79 2.37 28.31
N GLN A 27 50.94 1.88 27.86
CA GLN A 27 51.19 1.56 26.45
C GLN A 27 50.93 0.10 26.05
N LYS A 28 50.37 -0.71 26.96
CA LYS A 28 50.13 -2.12 26.66
C LYS A 28 48.92 -2.69 27.39
N ARG A 29 47.72 -2.20 27.04
CA ARG A 29 46.48 -3.00 27.08
C ARG A 29 45.34 -2.26 26.42
N LEU A 30 44.65 -3.00 25.55
CA LEU A 30 43.26 -2.80 25.16
C LEU A 30 42.99 -1.65 24.17
N LEU A 31 43.51 -1.83 22.95
CA LEU A 31 42.70 -1.64 21.75
C LEU A 31 41.40 -2.44 21.95
N THR A 32 40.33 -1.75 22.35
CA THR A 32 38.99 -2.32 22.31
C THR A 32 38.28 -1.79 21.09
N CYS A 33 37.38 -2.58 20.51
CA CYS A 33 36.48 -2.21 19.42
C CYS A 33 35.66 -0.91 19.67
N ARG A 34 35.79 -0.29 20.85
CA ARG A 34 35.14 0.96 21.25
C ARG A 34 35.75 2.18 20.53
N ASP A 35 37.06 2.21 20.31
CA ASP A 35 37.72 3.37 19.67
C ASP A 35 37.48 3.43 18.15
N ALA A 36 37.17 2.29 17.52
CA ALA A 36 36.71 2.24 16.12
C ALA A 36 35.23 2.64 15.98
N HIS A 37 34.42 2.41 17.03
CA HIS A 37 33.03 2.87 17.09
C HIS A 37 32.95 4.40 17.28
N ASP A 38 33.81 4.96 18.13
CA ASP A 38 33.82 6.40 18.41
C ASP A 38 34.41 7.24 17.24
N TYR A 39 35.31 6.67 16.43
CA TYR A 39 35.83 7.32 15.22
C TYR A 39 34.81 7.37 14.06
N ILE A 40 33.94 6.36 13.93
CA ILE A 40 32.85 6.36 12.93
C ILE A 40 31.69 7.26 13.41
N ALA A 41 31.44 7.34 14.71
CA ALA A 41 30.44 8.23 15.30
C ALA A 41 30.82 9.72 15.23
N THR A 42 32.11 10.07 15.14
CA THR A 42 32.57 11.47 15.10
C THR A 42 32.64 12.07 13.69
N GLU A 43 32.72 11.27 12.62
CA GLU A 43 32.56 11.77 11.24
C GLU A 43 31.10 11.80 10.76
N TYR A 44 30.19 11.00 11.35
CA TYR A 44 28.81 10.84 10.85
C TYR A 44 27.68 11.05 11.86
N GLY A 45 27.97 11.14 13.17
CA GLY A 45 26.97 11.31 14.24
C GLY A 45 25.94 10.17 14.33
N PRO A 46 25.07 10.15 15.35
CA PRO A 46 23.79 9.44 15.24
C PRO A 46 23.03 10.09 14.09
N VAL A 47 23.00 9.41 12.94
CA VAL A 47 22.31 9.90 11.74
C VAL A 47 20.85 10.12 12.11
N SER A 48 20.43 11.39 12.17
CA SER A 48 19.05 11.73 12.48
C SER A 48 18.10 11.04 11.50
N PRO A 49 16.86 10.68 11.90
CA PRO A 49 15.87 10.12 10.98
C PRO A 49 15.73 10.94 9.68
N THR A 50 15.87 12.27 9.77
CA THR A 50 15.89 13.20 8.64
C THR A 50 17.02 12.92 7.65
N LEU A 51 18.26 12.75 8.13
CA LEU A 51 19.41 12.42 7.27
C LEU A 51 19.25 11.02 6.65
N PHE A 52 18.72 10.07 7.41
CA PHE A 52 18.44 8.73 6.90
C PHE A 52 17.38 8.75 5.79
N LYS A 53 16.28 9.47 6.01
CA LYS A 53 15.24 9.71 5.01
C LYS A 53 15.82 10.35 3.75
N GLY A 54 16.55 11.45 3.89
CA GLY A 54 17.18 12.14 2.76
C GLY A 54 18.14 11.27 1.95
N ARG A 55 18.71 10.21 2.54
CA ARG A 55 19.61 9.28 1.84
C ARG A 55 18.87 8.19 1.07
N PHE A 56 17.77 7.66 1.60
CA PHE A 56 17.17 6.42 1.10
C PHE A 56 15.72 6.54 0.63
N GLN A 57 14.99 7.60 0.98
CA GLN A 57 13.59 7.78 0.61
C GLN A 57 13.38 7.71 -0.91
N ASP A 58 14.26 8.35 -1.67
CA ASP A 58 14.16 8.44 -3.14
C ASP A 58 14.97 7.36 -3.87
N TYR A 59 15.58 6.42 -3.15
CA TYR A 59 16.33 5.34 -3.80
C TYR A 59 15.37 4.42 -4.58
N LYS A 60 15.59 4.35 -5.90
CA LYS A 60 14.87 3.48 -6.84
C LYS A 60 15.87 2.49 -7.45
N PRO A 61 15.87 1.21 -7.06
CA PRO A 61 16.83 0.24 -7.59
C PRO A 61 16.52 -0.19 -9.04
N THR A 62 15.32 0.11 -9.53
CA THR A 62 14.88 -0.22 -10.89
C THR A 62 14.27 1.00 -11.59
N THR A 63 14.29 0.97 -12.91
CA THR A 63 13.60 1.95 -13.77
C THR A 63 12.21 1.47 -14.17
N VAL A 64 11.39 2.39 -14.69
CA VAL A 64 10.08 2.10 -15.30
C VAL A 64 10.20 1.05 -16.40
N GLN A 65 11.21 1.18 -17.26
CA GLN A 65 11.46 0.25 -18.36
C GLN A 65 11.82 -1.15 -17.84
N GLU A 66 12.68 -1.25 -16.83
CA GLU A 66 13.05 -2.53 -16.23
C GLU A 66 11.83 -3.22 -15.58
N ASN A 67 10.99 -2.45 -14.87
CA ASN A 67 9.74 -2.98 -14.31
C ASN A 67 8.82 -3.52 -15.43
N SER A 68 8.66 -2.78 -16.54
CA SER A 68 7.91 -3.24 -17.73
C SER A 68 8.53 -4.48 -18.37
N ASP A 69 9.86 -4.56 -18.43
CA ASP A 69 10.58 -5.69 -18.98
C ASP A 69 10.37 -6.95 -18.14
N PHE A 70 10.42 -6.84 -16.81
CA PHE A 70 10.10 -7.94 -15.91
C PHE A 70 8.67 -8.45 -16.12
N ILE A 71 7.69 -7.55 -16.18
CA ILE A 71 6.28 -7.93 -16.43
C ILE A 71 6.17 -8.68 -17.75
N ARG A 72 6.80 -8.17 -18.81
CA ARG A 72 6.81 -8.82 -20.12
C ARG A 72 7.43 -10.22 -20.07
N VAL A 73 8.57 -10.39 -19.39
CA VAL A 73 9.21 -11.70 -19.20
C VAL A 73 8.27 -12.66 -18.47
N THR A 74 7.58 -12.22 -17.42
CA THR A 74 6.64 -13.07 -16.66
C THR A 74 5.47 -13.57 -17.51
N ILE A 75 5.00 -12.76 -18.47
CA ILE A 75 3.92 -13.13 -19.40
C ILE A 75 4.43 -14.07 -20.50
N GLN A 76 5.69 -13.90 -20.93
CA GLN A 76 6.30 -14.62 -22.04
C GLN A 76 6.94 -15.96 -21.66
N ASP A 77 7.04 -16.29 -20.37
CA ASP A 77 7.55 -17.58 -19.88
C ASP A 77 6.45 -18.44 -19.24
N PRO A 78 5.45 -18.92 -20.02
CA PRO A 78 4.46 -19.87 -19.51
C PRO A 78 5.05 -21.26 -19.25
N THR A 79 6.30 -21.50 -19.65
CA THR A 79 6.99 -22.78 -19.55
C THR A 79 7.79 -22.95 -18.26
N GLY A 80 7.94 -21.87 -17.47
CA GLY A 80 8.69 -21.89 -16.21
C GLY A 80 10.16 -22.26 -16.36
N ARG A 81 10.81 -21.77 -17.43
CA ARG A 81 12.24 -22.06 -17.71
C ARG A 81 13.17 -21.20 -16.87
N HIS A 82 12.69 -20.07 -16.38
CA HIS A 82 13.47 -19.13 -15.58
C HIS A 82 13.37 -19.43 -14.09
N LEU A 83 14.39 -18.99 -13.34
CA LEU A 83 14.30 -18.90 -11.88
C LEU A 83 13.74 -17.52 -11.53
N TYR A 84 12.61 -17.51 -10.82
CA TYR A 84 12.05 -16.30 -10.25
C TYR A 84 12.37 -16.20 -8.77
N PHE A 85 12.70 -14.99 -8.34
CA PHE A 85 12.92 -14.64 -6.94
C PHE A 85 12.00 -13.50 -6.55
N HIS A 86 11.47 -13.58 -5.33
CA HIS A 86 10.67 -12.54 -4.73
C HIS A 86 11.17 -12.29 -3.31
N VAL A 87 11.42 -11.04 -2.95
CA VAL A 87 11.60 -10.62 -1.55
C VAL A 87 10.70 -9.44 -1.23
N GLU A 88 10.07 -9.46 -0.07
CA GLU A 88 9.16 -8.41 0.37
C GLU A 88 9.39 -8.01 1.82
N ASN A 89 9.17 -6.73 2.15
CA ASN A 89 9.07 -6.30 3.53
C ASN A 89 7.74 -6.78 4.14
N SER A 90 7.83 -7.75 5.04
CA SER A 90 6.70 -8.40 5.71
C SER A 90 6.08 -7.57 6.84
N VAL A 91 6.81 -6.57 7.37
CA VAL A 91 6.38 -5.73 8.50
C VAL A 91 6.14 -4.27 8.11
N LEU A 92 6.12 -3.95 6.83
CA LEU A 92 5.98 -2.57 6.36
C LEU A 92 4.70 -1.87 6.86
N LYS A 93 3.58 -2.60 6.89
CA LYS A 93 2.31 -2.09 7.40
C LYS A 93 2.38 -1.78 8.90
N PRO A 94 2.75 -2.71 9.81
CA PRO A 94 2.87 -2.36 11.22
C PRO A 94 3.93 -1.28 11.49
N LEU A 95 5.01 -1.20 10.71
CA LEU A 95 5.96 -0.08 10.81
C LEU A 95 5.28 1.26 10.53
N ASN A 96 4.51 1.35 9.44
CA ASN A 96 3.74 2.55 9.09
C ASN A 96 2.65 2.88 10.11
N ASP A 97 1.87 1.89 10.51
CA ASP A 97 0.59 2.11 11.19
C ASP A 97 0.71 2.18 12.71
N ILE A 98 1.77 1.61 13.31
CA ILE A 98 1.86 1.38 14.77
C ILE A 98 3.19 1.86 15.35
N TYR A 99 4.32 1.51 14.73
CA TYR A 99 5.62 1.66 15.40
C TYR A 99 6.35 2.96 15.06
N LEU A 100 6.35 3.33 13.78
CA LEU A 100 7.05 4.54 13.33
C LEU A 100 6.11 5.71 13.12
N GLU A 101 4.90 5.44 12.61
CA GLU A 101 3.92 6.47 12.21
C GLU A 101 4.51 7.50 11.22
N ASP A 102 5.59 7.11 10.53
CA ASP A 102 6.31 7.91 9.54
C ASP A 102 6.51 7.03 8.28
N ARG A 103 5.63 7.22 7.29
CA ARG A 103 5.65 6.48 6.02
C ARG A 103 6.95 6.69 5.25
N GLU A 104 7.53 7.87 5.31
CA GLU A 104 8.79 8.19 4.63
C GLU A 104 9.95 7.45 5.29
N LEU A 105 9.97 7.35 6.61
CA LEU A 105 10.98 6.62 7.35
C LEU A 105 10.90 5.11 7.08
N SER A 106 9.70 4.54 7.14
CA SER A 106 9.48 3.13 6.77
C SER A 106 9.89 2.83 5.32
N GLN A 107 9.67 3.79 4.42
CA GLN A 107 10.10 3.69 3.03
C GLN A 107 11.62 3.73 2.91
N ALA A 108 12.27 4.68 3.58
CA ALA A 108 13.71 4.79 3.64
C ALA A 108 14.35 3.51 4.18
N LEU A 109 13.75 2.89 5.21
CA LEU A 109 14.21 1.60 5.77
C LEU A 109 14.13 0.47 4.74
N THR A 110 12.99 0.36 4.08
CA THR A 110 12.79 -0.63 3.01
C THR A 110 13.78 -0.41 1.85
N ASN A 111 14.01 0.83 1.47
CA ASN A 111 14.94 1.20 0.41
C ASN A 111 16.41 1.01 0.79
N HIS A 112 16.76 1.17 2.06
CA HIS A 112 18.10 0.86 2.56
C HIS A 112 18.41 -0.63 2.37
N TYR A 113 17.49 -1.53 2.73
CA TYR A 113 17.63 -2.96 2.46
C TYR A 113 17.80 -3.23 0.96
N LYS A 114 16.97 -2.62 0.11
CA LYS A 114 17.09 -2.77 -1.36
C LYS A 114 18.47 -2.32 -1.84
N SER A 115 19.00 -1.21 -1.34
CA SER A 115 20.34 -0.74 -1.75
C SER A 115 21.45 -1.75 -1.40
N LEU A 116 21.38 -2.36 -0.21
CA LEU A 116 22.31 -3.41 0.20
C LEU A 116 22.13 -4.67 -0.66
N PHE A 117 20.88 -5.05 -0.93
CA PHE A 117 20.54 -6.21 -1.73
C PHE A 117 21.12 -6.12 -3.15
N PHE A 118 20.85 -5.01 -3.85
CA PHE A 118 21.35 -4.80 -5.21
C PHE A 118 22.89 -4.66 -5.23
N LYS A 119 23.49 -4.00 -4.24
CA LYS A 119 24.95 -3.95 -4.09
C LYS A 119 25.56 -5.35 -3.97
N ASN A 120 24.97 -6.23 -3.16
CA ASN A 120 25.45 -7.61 -2.99
C ASN A 120 25.17 -8.47 -4.23
N LEU A 121 24.03 -8.27 -4.90
CA LEU A 121 23.69 -8.95 -6.16
C LEU A 121 24.71 -8.63 -7.25
N THR A 122 25.04 -7.34 -7.47
CA THR A 122 26.04 -6.92 -8.47
C THR A 122 27.43 -7.46 -8.16
N ALA A 123 27.78 -7.62 -6.87
CA ALA A 123 29.05 -8.21 -6.46
C ALA A 123 29.15 -9.72 -6.75
N GLU A 124 28.02 -10.43 -6.84
CA GLU A 124 27.94 -11.84 -7.22
C GLU A 124 27.86 -11.96 -8.76
N THR A 125 29.01 -11.79 -9.41
CA THR A 125 29.10 -11.57 -10.87
C THR A 125 28.44 -12.64 -11.74
N ALA A 126 28.47 -13.92 -11.32
CA ALA A 126 27.84 -15.00 -12.08
C ALA A 126 26.31 -14.87 -12.04
N LEU A 127 25.75 -14.66 -10.85
CA LEU A 127 24.31 -14.47 -10.66
C LEU A 127 23.82 -13.18 -11.34
N HIS A 128 24.58 -12.09 -11.23
CA HIS A 128 24.22 -10.83 -11.88
C HIS A 128 24.20 -10.95 -13.41
N LYS A 129 25.13 -11.72 -14.01
CA LYS A 129 25.12 -11.99 -15.46
C LYS A 129 23.92 -12.82 -15.90
N ALA A 130 23.39 -13.68 -15.04
CA ALA A 130 22.20 -14.48 -15.32
C ALA A 130 20.89 -13.70 -15.14
N LEU A 131 20.93 -12.48 -14.58
CA LEU A 131 19.74 -11.65 -14.38
C LEU A 131 19.22 -11.15 -15.73
N ILE A 132 18.00 -11.56 -16.12
CA ILE A 132 17.38 -11.17 -17.38
C ILE A 132 16.32 -10.09 -17.22
N ALA A 133 15.74 -9.95 -16.02
CA ALA A 133 14.83 -8.87 -15.69
C ALA A 133 14.75 -8.64 -14.18
N GLN A 134 14.44 -7.41 -13.80
CA GLN A 134 14.31 -6.98 -12.41
C GLN A 134 13.11 -6.06 -12.23
N PHE A 135 12.48 -6.14 -11.07
CA PHE A 135 11.34 -5.31 -10.70
C PHE A 135 11.48 -4.86 -9.25
N SER A 136 11.14 -3.62 -8.97
CA SER A 136 10.99 -3.13 -7.61
C SER A 136 9.85 -2.13 -7.50
N ASP A 137 9.05 -2.30 -6.45
CA ASP A 137 8.02 -1.37 -6.01
C ASP A 137 8.33 -0.88 -4.58
N TYR A 138 7.39 -0.18 -3.95
CA TYR A 138 7.49 0.30 -2.56
C TYR A 138 7.90 -0.81 -1.58
N LYS A 139 7.36 -2.03 -1.73
CA LYS A 139 7.47 -3.12 -0.73
C LYS A 139 8.40 -4.26 -1.16
N THR A 140 8.61 -4.46 -2.45
CA THR A 140 9.14 -5.71 -3.01
C THR A 140 10.31 -5.51 -3.96
N VAL A 141 11.12 -6.56 -4.09
CA VAL A 141 12.08 -6.77 -5.18
C VAL A 141 11.78 -8.13 -5.80
N ARG A 142 11.74 -8.19 -7.13
CA ARG A 142 11.48 -9.41 -7.89
C ARG A 142 12.49 -9.51 -9.01
N LEU A 143 13.05 -10.70 -9.20
CA LEU A 143 14.08 -10.95 -10.19
C LEU A 143 13.69 -12.17 -11.04
N ALA A 144 14.08 -12.14 -12.31
CA ALA A 144 14.03 -13.29 -13.20
C ALA A 144 15.45 -13.57 -13.70
N PHE A 145 15.87 -14.83 -13.59
CA PHE A 145 17.17 -15.30 -14.07
C PHE A 145 17.00 -16.22 -15.28
N SER A 146 17.95 -16.19 -16.20
CA SER A 146 17.91 -16.95 -17.45
C SER A 146 17.73 -18.45 -17.23
N GLU A 147 18.30 -18.98 -16.16
CA GLU A 147 18.34 -20.42 -15.86
C GLU A 147 18.16 -20.68 -14.35
N ASP A 148 17.53 -21.81 -14.05
CA ASP A 148 17.36 -22.32 -12.70
C ASP A 148 18.39 -23.41 -12.36
N THR A 149 19.58 -23.00 -11.90
CA THR A 149 20.67 -23.92 -11.54
C THR A 149 20.90 -23.96 -10.03
N PRO A 150 21.45 -25.07 -9.47
CA PRO A 150 21.86 -25.12 -8.06
C PRO A 150 22.82 -24.00 -7.68
N GLU A 151 23.74 -23.62 -8.58
CA GLU A 151 24.72 -22.56 -8.36
C GLU A 151 24.04 -21.19 -8.23
N HIS A 152 23.05 -20.89 -9.08
CA HIS A 152 22.27 -19.65 -8.99
C HIS A 152 21.49 -19.58 -7.68
N ARG A 153 20.86 -20.69 -7.25
CA ARG A 153 20.11 -20.77 -6.00
C ARG A 153 21.00 -20.51 -4.78
N GLU A 154 22.16 -21.17 -4.71
CA GLU A 154 23.11 -20.98 -3.62
C GLU A 154 23.72 -19.57 -3.61
N ALA A 155 24.02 -19.01 -4.79
CA ALA A 155 24.49 -17.63 -4.92
C ALA A 155 23.45 -16.63 -4.40
N LEU A 156 22.19 -16.82 -4.79
CA LEU A 156 21.07 -15.97 -4.37
C LEU A 156 20.83 -16.05 -2.87
N LYS A 157 20.93 -17.25 -2.29
CA LYS A 157 20.89 -17.46 -0.83
C LYS A 157 21.99 -16.69 -0.11
N ARG A 158 23.24 -16.76 -0.58
CA ARG A 158 24.36 -15.98 -0.01
C ARG A 158 24.11 -14.48 -0.10
N VAL A 159 23.62 -13.98 -1.23
CA VAL A 159 23.28 -12.55 -1.42
C VAL A 159 22.21 -12.13 -0.41
N TYR A 160 21.15 -12.91 -0.26
CA TYR A 160 20.04 -12.63 0.65
C TYR A 160 20.47 -12.63 2.12
N GLU A 161 21.14 -13.69 2.59
CA GLU A 161 21.61 -13.81 3.98
C GLU A 161 22.62 -12.73 4.34
N LYS A 162 23.57 -12.44 3.44
CA LYS A 162 24.54 -11.35 3.62
C LYS A 162 23.85 -10.00 3.74
N THR A 163 22.83 -9.76 2.92
CA THR A 163 22.05 -8.52 2.95
C THR A 163 21.28 -8.38 4.26
N ALA A 164 20.59 -9.44 4.71
CA ALA A 164 19.85 -9.42 5.97
C ALA A 164 20.77 -9.11 7.16
N LYS A 165 21.97 -9.71 7.20
CA LYS A 165 22.98 -9.44 8.24
C LYS A 165 23.51 -8.00 8.19
N GLN A 166 23.81 -7.49 7.00
CA GLN A 166 24.27 -6.10 6.84
C GLN A 166 23.19 -5.10 7.23
N TYR A 167 21.93 -5.40 6.90
CA TYR A 167 20.80 -4.56 7.25
C TYR A 167 20.55 -4.52 8.76
N GLU A 168 20.55 -5.67 9.43
CA GLU A 168 20.45 -5.77 10.90
C GLU A 168 21.55 -4.94 11.58
N ALA A 169 22.82 -5.17 11.23
CA ALA A 169 23.95 -4.43 11.79
C ALA A 169 23.87 -2.92 11.49
N ALA A 170 23.39 -2.55 10.31
CA ALA A 170 23.23 -1.14 9.99
C ALA A 170 22.14 -0.49 10.86
N LEU A 171 21.02 -1.18 11.13
CA LEU A 171 19.96 -0.69 12.01
C LEU A 171 20.37 -0.60 13.49
N GLU A 172 21.21 -1.53 13.98
CA GLU A 172 21.82 -1.42 15.31
C GLU A 172 22.64 -0.12 15.47
N GLY A 173 23.29 0.33 14.39
CA GLY A 173 24.00 1.61 14.35
C GLY A 173 23.09 2.85 14.48
N TYR A 174 21.78 2.72 14.25
CA TYR A 174 20.79 3.78 14.48
C TYR A 174 20.10 3.58 15.83
N LEU A 175 20.86 3.65 16.93
CA LEU A 175 20.41 3.33 18.30
C LEU A 175 19.02 3.89 18.67
N ALA A 176 18.70 5.15 18.31
CA ALA A 176 17.40 5.75 18.59
C ALA A 176 16.22 5.11 17.81
N LEU A 177 16.48 4.62 16.60
CA LEU A 177 15.52 3.85 15.83
C LEU A 177 15.41 2.43 16.41
N HIS A 178 16.52 1.83 16.80
CA HIS A 178 16.57 0.50 17.39
C HIS A 178 15.75 0.44 18.70
N GLU A 179 15.93 1.42 19.61
CA GLU A 179 15.16 1.52 20.86
C GLU A 179 13.64 1.65 20.63
N ARG A 180 13.21 2.39 19.60
CA ARG A 180 11.77 2.49 19.25
C ARG A 180 11.20 1.16 18.74
N LEU A 181 12.04 0.30 18.16
CA LEU A 181 11.63 -0.97 17.54
C LEU A 181 11.73 -2.16 18.51
N THR A 182 12.67 -2.14 19.46
CA THR A 182 12.88 -3.24 20.42
C THR A 182 11.82 -3.34 21.52
N GLY A 183 10.91 -2.35 21.62
CA GLY A 183 9.70 -2.40 22.46
C GLY A 183 8.44 -2.90 21.75
N ALA A 184 8.55 -3.43 20.52
CA ALA A 184 7.40 -3.81 19.72
C ALA A 184 6.82 -5.19 20.11
N ASP A 185 5.51 -5.25 20.42
CA ASP A 185 4.78 -6.51 20.68
C ASP A 185 4.56 -7.39 19.42
N HIS A 186 5.17 -7.07 18.28
CA HIS A 186 5.04 -7.83 17.05
C HIS A 186 6.26 -8.73 16.81
N PRO A 187 6.11 -10.08 16.72
CA PRO A 187 7.24 -11.03 16.71
C PRO A 187 8.29 -10.84 15.62
N LEU A 188 7.88 -10.27 14.47
CA LEU A 188 8.78 -9.95 13.37
C LEU A 188 9.38 -8.55 13.46
N VAL A 189 8.72 -7.58 14.10
CA VAL A 189 9.22 -6.19 14.16
C VAL A 189 10.43 -6.10 15.07
N GLU A 190 10.42 -6.83 16.18
CA GLU A 190 11.55 -6.95 17.10
C GLU A 190 12.83 -7.49 16.41
N LYS A 191 12.68 -8.29 15.35
CA LYS A 191 13.79 -8.97 14.67
C LYS A 191 13.99 -8.42 13.26
N THR A 192 14.78 -7.35 13.16
CA THR A 192 15.05 -6.62 11.90
C THR A 192 15.53 -7.50 10.74
N LYS A 193 16.35 -8.51 11.00
CA LYS A 193 16.79 -9.47 9.97
C LYS A 193 15.64 -10.27 9.32
N LEU A 194 14.49 -10.39 9.99
CA LEU A 194 13.31 -11.12 9.52
C LEU A 194 12.27 -10.19 8.87
N TRP A 195 12.57 -8.90 8.72
CA TRP A 195 11.62 -7.99 8.09
C TRP A 195 11.40 -8.34 6.63
N HIS A 196 12.46 -8.73 5.93
CA HIS A 196 12.39 -9.12 4.53
C HIS A 196 12.31 -10.63 4.40
N GLN A 197 11.27 -11.12 3.71
CA GLN A 197 11.01 -12.55 3.53
C GLN A 197 11.05 -12.90 2.05
N ALA A 198 11.66 -14.04 1.72
CA ALA A 198 12.03 -14.37 0.36
C ALA A 198 11.53 -15.74 -0.08
N GLY A 199 11.20 -15.84 -1.36
CA GLY A 199 10.77 -17.07 -2.01
C GLY A 199 11.30 -17.19 -3.44
N ILE A 200 11.40 -18.43 -3.91
CA ILE A 200 11.77 -18.76 -5.28
C ILE A 200 10.76 -19.73 -5.91
N GLY A 201 10.69 -19.71 -7.24
CA GLY A 201 9.83 -20.57 -8.04
C GLY A 201 10.17 -20.51 -9.53
N ARG A 202 9.48 -21.33 -10.33
CA ARG A 202 9.54 -21.32 -11.80
C ARG A 202 8.72 -20.21 -12.43
N HIS A 203 7.79 -19.64 -11.67
CA HIS A 203 6.97 -18.52 -12.06
C HIS A 203 7.03 -17.42 -10.99
N ALA A 204 6.77 -16.17 -11.39
CA ALA A 204 6.75 -15.06 -10.45
C ALA A 204 5.69 -15.22 -9.33
N ASP A 205 4.57 -15.88 -9.64
CA ASP A 205 3.52 -16.17 -8.66
C ASP A 205 3.90 -17.25 -7.65
N GLU A 206 4.66 -18.27 -8.09
CA GLU A 206 5.23 -19.26 -7.17
C GLU A 206 6.21 -18.61 -6.20
N ALA A 207 7.15 -17.82 -6.71
CA ALA A 207 8.12 -17.10 -5.89
C ALA A 207 7.42 -16.16 -4.89
N GLY A 208 6.37 -15.45 -5.35
CA GLY A 208 5.56 -14.56 -4.53
C GLY A 208 4.70 -15.27 -3.48
N TRP A 209 4.20 -16.48 -3.75
CA TRP A 209 3.49 -17.27 -2.75
C TRP A 209 4.48 -17.83 -1.71
N SER A 210 5.62 -18.35 -2.16
CA SER A 210 6.68 -18.87 -1.28
C SER A 210 7.25 -17.81 -0.36
N SER A 211 7.40 -16.56 -0.81
CA SER A 211 7.86 -15.46 0.06
C SER A 211 6.86 -15.14 1.18
N ARG A 212 5.56 -15.32 0.93
CA ARG A 212 4.52 -15.19 1.95
C ARG A 212 4.52 -16.38 2.90
N TYR A 213 4.74 -17.59 2.39
CA TYR A 213 4.90 -18.79 3.21
C TYR A 213 6.10 -18.66 4.15
N ALA A 214 7.22 -18.11 3.66
CA ALA A 214 8.42 -17.85 4.45
C ALA A 214 8.15 -16.99 5.71
N ARG A 215 7.16 -16.09 5.69
CA ARG A 215 6.76 -15.31 6.88
C ARG A 215 6.31 -16.19 8.05
N LYS A 216 5.61 -17.29 7.76
CA LYS A 216 5.15 -18.24 8.77
C LYS A 216 6.34 -18.99 9.36
N GLU A 217 7.20 -19.52 8.50
CA GLU A 217 8.42 -20.26 8.89
C GLU A 217 9.44 -19.39 9.63
N ALA A 218 9.53 -18.10 9.29
CA ALA A 218 10.45 -17.16 9.95
C ALA A 218 10.07 -16.89 11.42
N GLY A 219 8.76 -16.91 11.74
CA GLY A 219 8.28 -16.84 13.12
C GLY A 219 8.87 -17.97 13.98
N ASP A 220 9.01 -19.15 13.40
CA ASP A 220 9.46 -20.37 14.09
C ASP A 220 11.00 -20.53 14.07
N SER A 221 11.64 -20.28 12.92
CA SER A 221 13.06 -20.59 12.68
C SER A 221 14.06 -19.53 13.18
N LYS A 222 13.61 -18.29 13.41
CA LYS A 222 14.45 -17.13 13.83
C LYS A 222 15.61 -16.77 12.88
N VAL A 223 15.69 -17.36 11.69
CA VAL A 223 16.74 -17.13 10.69
C VAL A 223 16.10 -16.71 9.36
N PRO A 224 16.67 -15.74 8.61
CA PRO A 224 16.19 -15.42 7.28
C PRO A 224 16.37 -16.63 6.35
N THR A 225 15.30 -17.12 5.75
CA THR A 225 15.34 -18.24 4.80
C THR A 225 14.72 -17.84 3.46
N ILE A 226 15.16 -18.51 2.39
CA ILE A 226 14.48 -18.50 1.09
C ILE A 226 13.67 -19.78 1.02
N VAL A 227 12.36 -19.66 0.79
CA VAL A 227 11.48 -20.82 0.58
C VAL A 227 11.37 -21.12 -0.91
N ASP A 228 11.58 -22.38 -1.30
CA ASP A 228 11.33 -22.86 -2.66
C ASP A 228 9.91 -23.39 -2.79
N PHE A 229 9.16 -22.87 -3.77
CA PHE A 229 7.81 -23.37 -4.06
C PHE A 229 7.78 -24.86 -4.34
N ARG A 230 8.83 -25.40 -4.98
CA ARG A 230 8.90 -26.81 -5.38
C ARG A 230 9.32 -27.75 -4.27
N ASP A 231 9.70 -27.23 -3.10
CA ASP A 231 9.93 -28.08 -1.95
C ASP A 231 8.62 -28.83 -1.62
N PRO A 232 8.65 -30.17 -1.47
CA PRO A 232 7.44 -30.95 -1.25
C PRO A 232 6.58 -30.44 -0.07
N ASN A 233 7.20 -29.94 1.00
CA ASN A 233 6.46 -29.41 2.15
C ASN A 233 5.77 -28.08 1.79
N THR A 234 6.39 -27.26 0.95
CA THR A 234 5.83 -25.99 0.49
C THR A 234 4.63 -26.23 -0.43
N VAL A 235 4.75 -27.18 -1.37
CA VAL A 235 3.63 -27.60 -2.24
C VAL A 235 2.50 -28.20 -1.42
N GLU A 236 2.81 -29.08 -0.47
CA GLU A 236 1.81 -29.67 0.42
C GLU A 236 1.10 -28.59 1.25
N ALA A 237 1.84 -27.64 1.81
CA ALA A 237 1.28 -26.52 2.55
C ALA A 237 0.37 -25.63 1.67
N PHE A 238 0.75 -25.40 0.40
CA PHE A 238 -0.09 -24.70 -0.58
C PHE A 238 -1.41 -25.44 -0.80
N GLN A 239 -1.36 -26.74 -1.09
CA GLN A 239 -2.53 -27.57 -1.33
C GLN A 239 -3.45 -27.68 -0.11
N ASN A 240 -2.87 -27.84 1.07
CA ASN A 240 -3.61 -27.85 2.33
C ASN A 240 -4.29 -26.50 2.59
N SER A 241 -3.59 -25.37 2.35
CA SER A 241 -4.18 -24.04 2.45
C SER A 241 -5.36 -23.87 1.48
N TYR A 242 -5.22 -24.38 0.25
CA TYR A 242 -6.25 -24.32 -0.77
C TYR A 242 -7.48 -25.16 -0.39
N ALA A 243 -7.28 -26.43 -0.01
CA ALA A 243 -8.33 -27.33 0.43
C ALA A 243 -9.08 -26.79 1.66
N ASN A 244 -8.36 -26.20 2.62
CA ASN A 244 -8.94 -25.55 3.77
C ASN A 244 -9.78 -24.32 3.39
N THR A 245 -9.32 -23.52 2.43
CA THR A 245 -10.08 -22.35 1.92
C THR A 245 -11.40 -22.78 1.30
N GLU A 246 -11.39 -23.83 0.47
CA GLU A 246 -12.61 -24.37 -0.14
C GLU A 246 -13.55 -25.02 0.88
N SER A 247 -13.01 -25.75 1.85
CA SER A 247 -13.80 -26.31 2.96
C SER A 247 -14.51 -25.21 3.74
N ARG A 248 -13.80 -24.13 4.08
CA ARG A 248 -14.36 -22.94 4.74
C ARG A 248 -15.45 -22.29 3.89
N ARG A 249 -15.24 -22.13 2.58
CA ARG A 249 -16.26 -21.59 1.66
C ARG A 249 -17.54 -22.43 1.66
N ARG A 250 -17.42 -23.76 1.55
CA ARG A 250 -18.59 -24.67 1.55
C ARG A 250 -19.36 -24.61 2.86
N ALA A 251 -18.64 -24.66 3.98
CA ALA A 251 -19.25 -24.54 5.30
C ALA A 251 -19.99 -23.21 5.43
N LEU A 252 -19.38 -22.11 4.98
CA LEU A 252 -19.97 -20.79 5.00
C LEU A 252 -21.20 -20.67 4.09
N GLN A 253 -21.16 -21.26 2.89
CA GLN A 253 -22.30 -21.31 1.96
C GLN A 253 -23.51 -21.99 2.59
N ASN A 254 -23.30 -23.10 3.31
CA ASN A 254 -24.37 -23.82 4.00
C ASN A 254 -24.90 -23.02 5.19
N GLU A 255 -24.01 -22.42 5.99
CA GLU A 255 -24.37 -21.64 7.19
C GLU A 255 -25.08 -20.32 6.86
N LEU A 256 -24.86 -19.76 5.66
CA LEU A 256 -25.42 -18.48 5.21
C LEU A 256 -26.43 -18.61 4.06
N GLU A 257 -26.91 -19.83 3.76
CA GLU A 257 -27.82 -20.07 2.63
C GLU A 257 -29.08 -19.20 2.68
N THR A 258 -29.59 -18.95 3.89
CA THR A 258 -30.81 -18.18 4.17
C THR A 258 -30.61 -16.67 4.14
N TYR A 259 -29.37 -16.18 4.04
CA TYR A 259 -29.06 -14.75 4.07
C TYR A 259 -28.76 -14.22 2.66
N PRO A 260 -29.74 -13.60 1.98
CA PRO A 260 -29.53 -13.09 0.63
C PRO A 260 -28.47 -11.98 0.61
N GLY A 261 -27.68 -11.92 -0.47
CA GLY A 261 -26.71 -10.84 -0.72
C GLY A 261 -25.36 -10.97 -0.01
N ILE A 262 -25.23 -11.79 1.04
CA ILE A 262 -23.91 -12.04 1.66
C ILE A 262 -23.04 -12.91 0.75
N MET A 263 -23.61 -13.96 0.18
CA MET A 263 -22.95 -14.82 -0.80
C MET A 263 -23.66 -14.72 -2.15
N VAL A 264 -22.88 -14.52 -3.22
CA VAL A 264 -23.34 -14.34 -4.59
C VAL A 264 -22.94 -15.52 -5.45
N PRO A 265 -23.79 -15.92 -6.43
CA PRO A 265 -23.47 -17.02 -7.33
C PRO A 265 -22.28 -16.68 -8.23
N ILE A 266 -21.53 -17.71 -8.62
CA ILE A 266 -20.53 -17.63 -9.68
C ILE A 266 -21.17 -18.12 -10.97
N ALA A 267 -21.24 -17.25 -11.98
CA ALA A 267 -21.90 -17.56 -13.26
C ALA A 267 -21.33 -18.83 -13.94
N ALA A 268 -20.05 -19.12 -13.75
CA ALA A 268 -19.36 -20.27 -14.34
C ALA A 268 -19.64 -21.62 -13.64
N THR A 269 -20.18 -21.63 -12.41
CA THR A 269 -20.31 -22.85 -11.61
C THR A 269 -21.69 -22.91 -10.94
N SER A 270 -22.59 -23.72 -11.48
CA SER A 270 -23.97 -23.83 -10.99
C SER A 270 -24.01 -24.24 -9.51
N GLY A 271 -24.83 -23.55 -8.71
CA GLY A 271 -24.99 -23.82 -7.28
C GLY A 271 -23.85 -23.35 -6.37
N THR A 272 -22.75 -22.83 -6.92
CA THR A 272 -21.60 -22.38 -6.13
C THR A 272 -21.64 -20.88 -5.89
N ARG A 273 -21.41 -20.48 -4.63
CA ARG A 273 -21.39 -19.08 -4.19
C ARG A 273 -20.08 -18.69 -3.53
N VAL A 274 -19.73 -17.41 -3.61
CA VAL A 274 -18.63 -16.74 -2.88
C VAL A 274 -19.17 -15.52 -2.15
N LEU A 275 -18.39 -14.94 -1.24
CA LEU A 275 -18.77 -13.69 -0.60
C LEU A 275 -18.99 -12.57 -1.63
N SER A 276 -20.00 -11.75 -1.40
CA SER A 276 -20.22 -10.53 -2.18
C SER A 276 -19.14 -9.50 -1.87
N ARG A 277 -18.90 -8.58 -2.82
CA ARG A 277 -17.98 -7.45 -2.60
C ARG A 277 -18.37 -6.63 -1.37
N ALA A 278 -19.67 -6.40 -1.16
CA ALA A 278 -20.19 -5.74 0.04
C ALA A 278 -19.83 -6.48 1.35
N ALA A 279 -19.88 -7.81 1.36
CA ALA A 279 -19.47 -8.60 2.53
C ALA A 279 -17.95 -8.52 2.76
N LEU A 280 -17.16 -8.60 1.69
CA LEU A 280 -15.71 -8.45 1.73
C LEU A 280 -15.29 -7.04 2.19
N GLU A 281 -16.01 -5.99 1.80
CA GLU A 281 -15.79 -4.61 2.27
C GLU A 281 -15.93 -4.49 3.79
N ILE A 282 -16.98 -5.08 4.38
CA ILE A 282 -17.15 -5.09 5.84
C ILE A 282 -15.93 -5.74 6.48
N LEU A 283 -15.55 -6.93 6.01
CA LEU A 283 -14.47 -7.71 6.60
C LEU A 283 -13.12 -7.01 6.46
N ARG A 284 -12.88 -6.32 5.34
CA ARG A 284 -11.69 -5.50 5.13
C ARG A 284 -11.65 -4.24 5.97
N ARG A 285 -12.81 -3.64 6.26
CA ARG A 285 -12.89 -2.45 7.08
C ARG A 285 -12.71 -2.75 8.56
N VAL A 286 -13.25 -3.88 9.03
CA VAL A 286 -13.01 -4.36 10.39
C VAL A 286 -11.53 -4.67 10.58
N HIS A 287 -10.87 -5.19 9.54
CA HIS A 287 -9.47 -5.63 9.57
C HIS A 287 -9.16 -6.49 10.82
N PRO A 288 -9.88 -7.62 10.98
CA PRO A 288 -9.80 -8.41 12.20
C PRO A 288 -8.39 -8.95 12.41
N VAL A 289 -7.74 -8.52 13.49
CA VAL A 289 -6.42 -9.04 13.90
C VAL A 289 -6.61 -10.22 14.84
N ASN A 290 -7.64 -10.16 15.71
CA ASN A 290 -8.02 -11.21 16.62
C ASN A 290 -9.48 -11.59 16.37
N ALA A 291 -9.67 -12.70 15.65
CA ALA A 291 -10.99 -13.12 15.19
C ALA A 291 -12.06 -13.13 16.30
N SER A 292 -11.71 -13.55 17.52
CA SER A 292 -12.65 -13.60 18.66
C SER A 292 -13.00 -12.20 19.19
N GLN A 293 -12.03 -11.30 19.26
CA GLN A 293 -12.25 -9.92 19.72
C GLN A 293 -12.98 -9.07 18.68
N ASP A 294 -12.77 -9.37 17.40
CA ASP A 294 -13.32 -8.60 16.28
C ASP A 294 -14.70 -9.09 15.82
N ALA A 295 -15.09 -10.32 16.17
CA ALA A 295 -16.38 -10.90 15.81
C ALA A 295 -17.60 -10.04 16.18
N PRO A 296 -17.70 -9.40 17.36
CA PRO A 296 -18.81 -8.50 17.69
C PRO A 296 -18.94 -7.32 16.72
N MET A 297 -17.82 -6.76 16.26
CA MET A 297 -17.82 -5.66 15.29
C MET A 297 -18.29 -6.16 13.91
N VAL A 298 -17.85 -7.35 13.48
CA VAL A 298 -18.36 -7.98 12.25
C VAL A 298 -19.87 -8.19 12.33
N ILE A 299 -20.39 -8.76 13.41
CA ILE A 299 -21.84 -8.99 13.61
C ILE A 299 -22.61 -7.68 13.49
N ALA A 300 -22.18 -6.63 14.18
CA ALA A 300 -22.84 -5.33 14.15
C ALA A 300 -22.90 -4.74 12.74
N ARG A 301 -21.80 -4.82 11.99
CA ARG A 301 -21.72 -4.30 10.61
C ARG A 301 -22.53 -5.11 9.62
N PHE A 302 -22.57 -6.43 9.75
CA PHE A 302 -23.44 -7.26 8.89
C PHE A 302 -24.92 -7.02 9.20
N LYS A 303 -25.30 -6.79 10.46
CA LYS A 303 -26.66 -6.39 10.82
C LYS A 303 -27.05 -5.05 10.23
N GLU A 304 -26.17 -4.06 10.31
CA GLU A 304 -26.36 -2.74 9.70
C GLU A 304 -26.50 -2.83 8.18
N ARG A 305 -25.60 -3.58 7.52
CA ARG A 305 -25.50 -3.63 6.06
C ARG A 305 -26.54 -4.50 5.37
N PHE A 306 -26.76 -5.69 5.91
CA PHE A 306 -27.58 -6.74 5.30
C PHE A 306 -28.87 -7.01 6.09
N GLY A 307 -29.06 -6.38 7.25
CA GLY A 307 -30.22 -6.66 8.12
C GLY A 307 -30.15 -8.04 8.79
N VAL A 308 -29.00 -8.72 8.76
CA VAL A 308 -28.85 -10.10 9.24
C VAL A 308 -28.31 -10.16 10.65
N SER A 309 -28.76 -11.13 11.44
CA SER A 309 -28.22 -11.37 12.78
C SER A 309 -27.28 -12.58 12.74
N LEU A 310 -25.99 -12.32 12.55
CA LEU A 310 -24.96 -13.35 12.57
C LEU A 310 -24.69 -13.83 14.00
N THR A 311 -24.45 -15.13 14.14
CA THR A 311 -23.86 -15.70 15.36
C THR A 311 -22.35 -15.43 15.40
N THR A 312 -21.73 -15.52 16.59
CA THR A 312 -20.27 -15.45 16.73
C THR A 312 -19.57 -16.49 15.88
N LYS A 313 -20.10 -17.72 15.80
CA LYS A 313 -19.56 -18.78 14.93
C LYS A 313 -19.52 -18.34 13.47
N GLN A 314 -20.63 -17.81 12.94
CA GLN A 314 -20.70 -17.34 11.54
C GLN A 314 -19.75 -16.18 11.28
N ALA A 315 -19.62 -15.24 12.22
CA ALA A 315 -18.67 -14.13 12.12
C ALA A 315 -17.22 -14.63 12.08
N LEU A 316 -16.85 -15.58 12.94
CA LEU A 316 -15.53 -16.22 12.90
C LEU A 316 -15.27 -16.90 11.55
N MET A 317 -16.24 -17.65 11.03
CA MET A 317 -16.11 -18.31 9.73
C MET A 317 -15.89 -17.31 8.58
N LEU A 318 -16.58 -16.15 8.59
CA LEU A 318 -16.38 -15.07 7.62
C LEU A 318 -14.95 -14.49 7.68
N ILE A 319 -14.46 -14.23 8.89
CA ILE A 319 -13.11 -13.70 9.14
C ILE A 319 -12.07 -14.69 8.62
N GLU A 320 -12.16 -15.96 9.04
CA GLU A 320 -11.19 -16.98 8.67
C GLU A 320 -11.21 -17.29 7.18
N TYR A 321 -12.40 -17.31 6.55
CA TYR A 321 -12.51 -17.49 5.11
C TYR A 321 -11.83 -16.33 4.36
N THR A 322 -12.08 -15.08 4.76
CA THR A 322 -11.45 -13.91 4.13
C THR A 322 -9.93 -13.92 4.28
N HIS A 323 -9.41 -14.26 5.47
CA HIS A 323 -7.97 -14.43 5.70
C HIS A 323 -7.37 -15.56 4.84
N SER A 324 -8.13 -16.62 4.60
CA SER A 324 -7.69 -17.72 3.74
C SER A 324 -7.61 -17.31 2.26
N ILE A 325 -8.55 -16.52 1.76
CA ILE A 325 -8.51 -15.96 0.39
C ILE A 325 -7.34 -14.98 0.21
N ASP A 326 -7.13 -14.06 1.15
CA ASP A 326 -6.10 -13.01 1.07
C ASP A 326 -4.69 -13.57 0.80
N ARG A 327 -4.39 -14.75 1.36
CA ARG A 327 -3.13 -15.47 1.14
C ARG A 327 -2.87 -15.80 -0.33
N PHE A 328 -3.93 -16.03 -1.11
CA PHE A 328 -3.87 -16.41 -2.52
C PHE A 328 -3.94 -15.23 -3.48
N VAL A 329 -4.19 -14.01 -3.03
CA VAL A 329 -4.26 -12.83 -3.90
C VAL A 329 -2.88 -12.61 -4.55
N PRO A 330 -2.75 -12.70 -5.89
CA PRO A 330 -1.46 -12.51 -6.55
C PRO A 330 -0.84 -11.15 -6.27
N ASN A 331 0.48 -11.05 -6.42
CA ASN A 331 1.12 -9.75 -6.32
C ASN A 331 0.73 -8.88 -7.53
N ILE A 332 0.39 -7.62 -7.28
CA ILE A 332 0.13 -6.63 -8.33
C ILE A 332 1.47 -6.19 -8.90
N ASN A 333 1.53 -6.04 -10.22
CA ASN A 333 2.68 -5.50 -10.92
C ASN A 333 2.36 -4.07 -11.34
N VAL A 334 2.90 -3.09 -10.64
CA VAL A 334 2.75 -1.67 -10.99
C VAL A 334 4.04 -1.21 -11.64
N VAL A 335 3.96 -0.78 -12.91
CA VAL A 335 5.13 -0.38 -13.71
C VAL A 335 5.87 0.81 -13.08
N SER A 336 5.13 1.86 -12.71
CA SER A 336 5.66 3.02 -12.00
C SER A 336 4.70 3.45 -10.89
N HIS A 337 5.28 3.85 -9.76
CA HIS A 337 4.64 4.78 -8.85
C HIS A 337 5.23 6.14 -9.17
N ASP A 338 4.52 6.90 -9.99
CA ASP A 338 4.88 8.29 -10.24
C ASP A 338 4.38 9.09 -9.05
N PRO A 339 5.27 9.60 -8.17
CA PRO A 339 4.82 10.50 -7.11
C PRO A 339 4.13 11.67 -7.79
N MET A 340 2.83 11.83 -7.53
CA MET A 340 2.07 12.91 -8.11
C MET A 340 2.47 14.19 -7.40
N SER A 341 3.44 14.91 -7.98
CA SER A 341 3.82 16.23 -7.49
C SER A 341 2.61 17.15 -7.60
N LEU A 342 2.21 17.72 -6.47
CA LEU A 342 1.19 18.75 -6.42
C LEU A 342 1.81 20.15 -6.51
N GLY A 343 3.14 20.27 -6.59
CA GLY A 343 3.84 21.55 -6.72
C GLY A 343 3.45 22.29 -7.99
N GLU A 344 3.25 21.54 -9.08
CA GLU A 344 2.87 22.04 -10.41
C GLU A 344 1.40 22.51 -10.49
N ALA A 345 0.56 22.23 -9.48
CA ALA A 345 -0.87 22.56 -9.49
C ALA A 345 -1.15 24.06 -9.19
N GLU A 346 -0.73 24.96 -10.08
CA GLU A 346 -0.78 26.43 -9.92
C GLU A 346 -2.19 26.99 -9.72
N PHE A 347 -3.21 26.29 -10.23
CA PHE A 347 -4.60 26.71 -10.17
C PHE A 347 -5.44 25.83 -9.24
N GLY A 348 -4.80 25.14 -8.30
CA GLY A 348 -5.46 24.17 -7.43
C GLY A 348 -5.55 22.81 -8.09
N TYR A 349 -6.30 21.89 -7.48
CA TYR A 349 -6.39 20.51 -7.94
C TYR A 349 -7.67 19.82 -7.46
N ALA A 350 -8.03 18.75 -8.16
CA ALA A 350 -8.91 17.71 -7.66
C ALA A 350 -8.11 16.40 -7.54
N ALA A 351 -8.01 15.86 -6.33
CA ALA A 351 -7.45 14.54 -6.06
C ALA A 351 -8.60 13.56 -5.84
N ILE A 352 -8.58 12.42 -6.52
CA ILE A 352 -9.64 11.42 -6.53
C ILE A 352 -9.02 10.08 -6.12
N ASP A 353 -9.34 9.61 -4.91
CA ASP A 353 -8.98 8.27 -4.42
C ASP A 353 -10.02 7.25 -4.89
N LEU A 354 -9.57 6.21 -5.58
CA LEU A 354 -10.39 5.14 -6.13
C LEU A 354 -10.56 4.00 -5.14
N ALA A 355 -11.70 4.00 -4.44
CA ALA A 355 -11.99 2.98 -3.44
C ALA A 355 -12.22 1.58 -4.04
N GLY A 356 -12.01 0.57 -3.20
CA GLY A 356 -12.47 -0.81 -3.44
C GLY A 356 -11.49 -1.73 -4.15
N GLN A 357 -10.29 -1.29 -4.54
CA GLN A 357 -9.37 -2.14 -5.31
C GLN A 357 -8.96 -3.42 -4.58
N ASN A 358 -8.67 -3.33 -3.29
CA ASN A 358 -8.36 -4.50 -2.46
C ASN A 358 -9.52 -5.50 -2.39
N VAL A 359 -10.76 -5.01 -2.37
CA VAL A 359 -11.95 -5.87 -2.35
C VAL A 359 -12.15 -6.55 -3.70
N ARG A 360 -11.92 -5.84 -4.81
CA ARG A 360 -11.98 -6.43 -6.16
C ARG A 360 -10.96 -7.57 -6.31
N ASN A 361 -9.73 -7.36 -5.84
CA ASN A 361 -8.70 -8.40 -5.86
C ASN A 361 -9.10 -9.64 -5.04
N LEU A 362 -9.73 -9.45 -3.87
CA LEU A 362 -10.23 -10.54 -3.03
C LEU A 362 -11.41 -11.27 -3.67
N ASP A 363 -12.37 -10.56 -4.24
CA ASP A 363 -13.50 -11.13 -4.98
C ASP A 363 -13.01 -11.95 -6.19
N ALA A 364 -12.06 -11.40 -6.95
CA ALA A 364 -11.44 -12.10 -8.07
C ALA A 364 -10.68 -13.35 -7.63
N ALA A 365 -9.89 -13.28 -6.54
CA ALA A 365 -9.21 -14.44 -5.98
C ALA A 365 -10.21 -15.50 -5.50
N ALA A 366 -11.27 -15.12 -4.79
CA ALA A 366 -12.30 -16.05 -4.33
C ALA A 366 -12.98 -16.78 -5.50
N ARG A 367 -13.30 -16.07 -6.59
CA ARG A 367 -13.86 -16.64 -7.82
C ARG A 367 -12.88 -17.58 -8.52
N ALA A 368 -11.62 -17.17 -8.65
CA ALA A 368 -10.57 -17.96 -9.30
C ALA A 368 -10.29 -19.27 -8.54
N LEU A 369 -10.27 -19.23 -7.20
CA LEU A 369 -10.10 -20.43 -6.37
C LEU A 369 -11.23 -21.44 -6.60
N VAL A 370 -12.48 -20.98 -6.69
CA VAL A 370 -13.61 -21.87 -7.01
C VAL A 370 -13.46 -22.48 -8.40
N GLN A 371 -13.13 -21.67 -9.41
CA GLN A 371 -12.94 -22.15 -10.79
C GLN A 371 -11.77 -23.13 -10.93
N ALA A 372 -10.77 -23.03 -10.05
CA ALA A 372 -9.64 -23.96 -10.04
C ALA A 372 -10.04 -25.35 -9.50
N TYR A 373 -11.10 -25.45 -8.68
CA TYR A 373 -11.50 -26.70 -8.03
C TYR A 373 -11.88 -27.80 -9.03
N ASP A 374 -12.47 -27.42 -10.16
CA ASP A 374 -12.88 -28.35 -11.22
C ASP A 374 -11.68 -28.98 -11.95
N GLY A 375 -10.47 -28.43 -11.81
CA GLY A 375 -9.24 -28.94 -12.43
C GLY A 375 -8.47 -29.95 -11.59
N LYS A 376 -9.01 -30.39 -10.45
CA LYS A 376 -8.29 -31.29 -9.53
C LYS A 376 -7.95 -32.62 -10.24
N PRO A 377 -6.69 -33.08 -10.19
CA PRO A 377 -6.30 -34.33 -10.84
C PRO A 377 -6.98 -35.53 -10.17
N LYS A 378 -7.28 -36.56 -10.96
CA LYS A 378 -7.87 -37.82 -10.48
C LYS A 378 -6.87 -38.66 -9.68
N GLU A 379 -5.60 -38.57 -10.02
CA GLU A 379 -4.50 -39.27 -9.35
C GLU A 379 -3.51 -38.25 -8.77
N ALA A 380 -3.08 -38.49 -7.52
CA ALA A 380 -2.19 -37.61 -6.78
C ALA A 380 -0.75 -38.15 -6.82
N THR A 381 -0.02 -37.85 -7.89
CA THR A 381 1.44 -38.02 -7.95
C THR A 381 2.11 -36.71 -7.55
N ALA A 382 3.40 -36.72 -7.21
CA ALA A 382 4.12 -35.49 -6.90
C ALA A 382 4.05 -34.47 -8.06
N GLU A 383 4.21 -34.96 -9.29
CA GLU A 383 4.13 -34.16 -10.51
C GLU A 383 2.72 -33.61 -10.75
N SER A 384 1.67 -34.41 -10.53
CA SER A 384 0.30 -33.95 -10.73
C SER A 384 -0.12 -32.91 -9.67
N ILE A 385 0.40 -33.02 -8.44
CA ILE A 385 0.17 -32.05 -7.37
C ILE A 385 0.86 -30.71 -7.69
N ILE A 386 2.10 -30.75 -8.18
CA ILE A 386 2.82 -29.54 -8.61
C ILE A 386 2.07 -28.87 -9.77
N ALA A 387 1.76 -29.64 -10.83
CA ALA A 387 1.03 -29.13 -11.99
C ALA A 387 -0.34 -28.56 -11.61
N TYR A 388 -1.04 -29.16 -10.64
CA TYR A 388 -2.30 -28.62 -10.14
C TYR A 388 -2.11 -27.32 -9.33
N SER A 389 -1.02 -27.21 -8.57
CA SER A 389 -0.66 -25.97 -7.86
C SER A 389 -0.39 -24.82 -8.84
N GLU A 390 0.37 -25.10 -9.90
CA GLU A 390 0.63 -24.18 -11.00
C GLU A 390 -0.68 -23.75 -11.69
N TYR A 391 -1.60 -24.70 -11.93
CA TYR A 391 -2.93 -24.41 -12.49
C TYR A 391 -3.76 -23.46 -11.59
N ILE A 392 -3.75 -23.66 -10.26
CA ILE A 392 -4.43 -22.77 -9.31
C ILE A 392 -3.84 -21.36 -9.38
N LEU A 393 -2.51 -21.23 -9.35
CA LEU A 393 -1.82 -19.94 -9.46
C LEU A 393 -2.14 -19.22 -10.78
N ALA A 394 -2.17 -19.94 -11.91
CA ALA A 394 -2.54 -19.38 -13.20
C ALA A 394 -3.99 -18.84 -13.23
N LYS A 395 -4.94 -19.54 -12.56
CA LYS A 395 -6.31 -19.04 -12.40
C LYS A 395 -6.37 -17.78 -11.55
N LEU A 396 -5.63 -17.75 -10.45
CA LEU A 396 -5.53 -16.57 -9.57
C LEU A 396 -4.97 -15.37 -10.33
N ARG A 397 -3.89 -15.55 -11.11
CA ARG A 397 -3.28 -14.52 -11.95
C ARG A 397 -4.29 -13.95 -12.95
N ARG A 398 -5.01 -14.81 -13.66
CA ARG A 398 -6.07 -14.37 -14.59
C ARG A 398 -7.16 -13.54 -13.89
N GLY A 399 -7.62 -13.98 -12.72
CA GLY A 399 -8.58 -13.21 -11.93
C GLY A 399 -8.05 -11.83 -11.53
N GLN A 400 -6.77 -11.75 -11.13
CA GLN A 400 -6.12 -10.47 -10.83
C GLN A 400 -6.01 -9.56 -12.06
N ASP A 401 -5.73 -10.11 -13.24
CA ASP A 401 -5.65 -9.35 -14.49
C ASP A 401 -7.04 -8.80 -14.88
N GLU A 402 -8.10 -9.59 -14.73
CA GLU A 402 -9.49 -9.16 -14.93
C GLU A 402 -9.88 -8.03 -13.95
N ALA A 403 -9.53 -8.15 -12.67
CA ALA A 403 -9.75 -7.08 -11.67
C ALA A 403 -8.94 -5.81 -11.98
N SER A 404 -7.75 -5.96 -12.55
CA SER A 404 -6.91 -4.82 -12.97
C SER A 404 -7.50 -4.10 -14.19
N ALA A 405 -8.04 -4.85 -15.16
CA ALA A 405 -8.74 -4.28 -16.31
C ALA A 405 -10.04 -3.53 -15.92
N GLU A 406 -10.80 -4.06 -14.94
CA GLU A 406 -11.94 -3.34 -14.37
C GLU A 406 -11.50 -2.02 -13.74
N PHE A 407 -10.40 -2.02 -13.00
CA PHE A 407 -9.85 -0.82 -12.37
C PHE A 407 -9.36 0.22 -13.38
N GLU A 408 -8.70 -0.20 -14.45
CA GLU A 408 -8.33 0.68 -15.56
C GLU A 408 -9.55 1.32 -16.22
N THR A 409 -10.69 0.61 -16.26
CA THR A 409 -11.96 1.15 -16.76
C THR A 409 -12.46 2.27 -15.85
N ILE A 410 -12.42 2.10 -14.53
CA ILE A 410 -12.77 3.16 -13.56
C ILE A 410 -11.85 4.38 -13.73
N GLN A 411 -10.54 4.17 -13.91
CA GLN A 411 -9.62 5.29 -14.21
C GLN A 411 -9.95 5.99 -15.53
N LYS A 412 -10.41 5.26 -16.56
CA LYS A 412 -10.88 5.86 -17.84
C LYS A 412 -12.15 6.69 -17.62
N GLU A 413 -13.07 6.24 -16.77
CA GLU A 413 -14.27 6.99 -16.42
C GLU A 413 -13.94 8.33 -15.76
N VAL A 414 -12.96 8.38 -14.85
CA VAL A 414 -12.49 9.63 -14.25
C VAL A 414 -11.91 10.57 -15.30
N ARG A 415 -11.04 10.05 -16.19
CA ARG A 415 -10.47 10.86 -17.30
C ARG A 415 -11.56 11.42 -18.20
N GLU A 416 -12.59 10.63 -18.48
CA GLU A 416 -13.73 11.05 -19.29
C GLU A 416 -14.61 12.08 -18.58
N ALA A 417 -14.83 11.95 -17.27
CA ALA A 417 -15.53 12.95 -16.45
C ALA A 417 -14.78 14.29 -16.46
N VAL A 418 -13.46 14.27 -16.26
CA VAL A 418 -12.62 15.47 -16.36
C VAL A 418 -12.67 16.07 -17.77
N ARG A 419 -12.61 15.25 -18.82
CA ARG A 419 -12.72 15.73 -20.20
C ARG A 419 -14.07 16.41 -20.48
N LYS A 420 -15.17 15.84 -19.99
CA LYS A 420 -16.52 16.39 -20.12
C LYS A 420 -16.73 17.68 -19.34
N LEU A 421 -15.93 17.94 -18.31
CA LEU A 421 -15.95 19.20 -17.57
C LEU A 421 -15.65 20.40 -18.49
N GLY A 422 -14.95 20.18 -19.62
CA GLY A 422 -14.62 21.23 -20.59
C GLY A 422 -13.62 22.26 -20.08
N VAL A 423 -13.03 22.01 -18.91
CA VAL A 423 -11.90 22.76 -18.36
C VAL A 423 -10.64 22.11 -18.90
N ARG A 424 -9.79 22.90 -19.53
CA ARG A 424 -8.47 22.44 -19.94
C ARG A 424 -7.65 22.15 -18.68
N GLY A 425 -6.94 21.03 -18.68
CA GLY A 425 -6.00 20.69 -17.62
C GLY A 425 -4.59 21.07 -18.00
N ASP A 426 -3.73 21.21 -17.00
CA ASP A 426 -2.32 21.50 -17.20
C ASP A 426 -1.69 20.43 -18.12
N GLU A 427 -1.23 20.86 -19.30
CA GLU A 427 -0.63 19.98 -20.30
C GLU A 427 0.63 19.27 -19.78
N THR A 428 1.30 19.83 -18.76
CA THR A 428 2.41 19.18 -18.07
C THR A 428 1.95 18.05 -17.13
N PHE A 429 0.67 18.04 -16.69
CA PHE A 429 0.02 17.00 -15.88
C PHE A 429 -0.50 15.77 -16.67
N SER A 430 -0.33 15.64 -18.00
CA SER A 430 -0.45 14.40 -18.84
C SER A 430 -1.07 14.71 -20.23
N PRO A 431 -0.74 13.94 -21.30
CA PRO A 431 -0.75 14.33 -22.73
C PRO A 431 -2.10 14.61 -23.43
N ALA A 432 -3.20 14.84 -22.72
CA ALA A 432 -4.44 15.24 -23.38
C ALA A 432 -5.31 16.24 -22.58
N ASN A 433 -5.34 16.20 -21.24
CA ASN A 433 -6.18 17.09 -20.39
C ASN A 433 -5.68 17.25 -18.92
N GLY A 434 -4.38 17.10 -18.63
CA GLY A 434 -3.85 17.34 -17.27
C GLY A 434 -4.31 16.41 -16.14
N VAL A 435 -4.52 15.12 -16.44
CA VAL A 435 -4.87 14.09 -15.45
C VAL A 435 -3.72 13.08 -15.28
N ARG A 436 -3.17 12.98 -14.07
CA ARG A 436 -2.19 11.93 -13.67
C ARG A 436 -2.88 10.83 -12.86
N THR A 437 -2.41 9.60 -13.03
CA THR A 437 -2.89 8.43 -12.28
C THR A 437 -1.70 7.68 -11.71
N SER A 438 -1.69 7.41 -10.40
CA SER A 438 -0.69 6.56 -9.75
C SER A 438 -1.40 5.59 -8.81
N GLY A 439 -1.55 4.33 -9.24
CA GLY A 439 -2.32 3.35 -8.47
C GLY A 439 -3.80 3.75 -8.38
N ASP A 440 -4.32 3.86 -7.16
CA ASP A 440 -5.67 4.32 -6.82
C ASP A 440 -5.82 5.82 -6.67
N ASP A 441 -4.73 6.57 -6.72
CA ASP A 441 -4.80 8.01 -6.70
C ASP A 441 -4.86 8.58 -8.14
N VAL A 442 -5.83 9.46 -8.39
CA VAL A 442 -5.96 10.25 -9.63
C VAL A 442 -5.90 11.74 -9.28
N VAL A 443 -5.05 12.51 -9.94
CA VAL A 443 -4.96 13.96 -9.74
C VAL A 443 -5.25 14.67 -11.05
N PHE A 444 -6.13 15.65 -10.97
CA PHE A 444 -6.41 16.62 -12.01
C PHE A 444 -6.00 18.02 -11.54
N ALA A 445 -5.19 18.71 -12.33
CA ALA A 445 -4.83 20.10 -12.14
C ALA A 445 -5.36 20.93 -13.32
N PRO A 446 -6.28 21.90 -13.11
CA PRO A 446 -6.75 22.77 -14.19
C PRO A 446 -5.64 23.70 -14.68
N ASP A 447 -5.68 24.08 -15.96
CA ASP A 447 -4.82 25.13 -16.51
C ASP A 447 -5.52 26.50 -16.48
N GLY A 448 -4.70 27.56 -16.37
CA GLY A 448 -5.12 28.95 -16.52
C GLY A 448 -6.01 29.56 -15.43
N LYS A 449 -6.90 28.79 -14.78
CA LYS A 449 -7.78 29.27 -13.72
C LYS A 449 -8.20 28.18 -12.74
N PRO A 450 -8.46 28.52 -11.47
CA PRO A 450 -9.00 27.55 -10.52
C PRO A 450 -10.39 27.04 -10.92
N LEU A 451 -10.72 25.83 -10.47
CA LEU A 451 -12.07 25.31 -10.60
C LEU A 451 -13.04 26.24 -9.87
N SER A 452 -14.10 26.65 -10.58
CA SER A 452 -15.22 27.32 -9.94
C SER A 452 -16.03 26.29 -9.14
N ARG A 453 -16.85 26.75 -8.21
CA ARG A 453 -17.75 25.88 -7.45
C ARG A 453 -18.71 25.09 -8.34
N GLU A 454 -19.19 25.72 -9.41
CA GLU A 454 -20.03 25.07 -10.41
C GLU A 454 -19.24 23.97 -11.14
N SER A 455 -17.95 24.19 -11.39
CA SER A 455 -17.08 23.18 -12.03
C SER A 455 -16.80 22.01 -11.08
N GLU A 456 -16.54 22.28 -9.81
CA GLU A 456 -16.38 21.23 -8.78
C GLU A 456 -17.67 20.41 -8.66
N ALA A 457 -18.82 21.06 -8.57
CA ALA A 457 -20.13 20.40 -8.51
C ALA A 457 -20.41 19.56 -9.77
N HIS A 458 -20.13 20.11 -10.96
CA HIS A 458 -20.34 19.41 -12.22
C HIS A 458 -19.41 18.18 -12.33
N LEU A 459 -18.17 18.25 -11.86
CA LEU A 459 -17.29 17.07 -11.81
C LEU A 459 -17.88 15.97 -10.93
N LEU A 460 -18.41 16.31 -9.76
CA LEU A 460 -19.04 15.31 -8.87
C LEU A 460 -20.28 14.66 -9.49
N ASP A 461 -21.10 15.42 -10.22
CA ASP A 461 -22.26 14.84 -10.93
C ASP A 461 -21.84 13.94 -12.09
N LEU A 462 -20.77 14.29 -12.81
CA LEU A 462 -20.21 13.44 -13.87
C LEU A 462 -19.67 12.13 -13.30
N LEU A 463 -18.98 12.17 -12.15
CA LEU A 463 -18.52 10.99 -11.44
C LEU A 463 -19.68 10.16 -10.86
N ALA A 464 -20.71 10.82 -10.33
CA ALA A 464 -21.92 10.14 -9.85
C ALA A 464 -22.71 9.45 -10.97
N ALA A 465 -22.48 9.82 -12.22
CA ALA A 465 -23.13 9.22 -13.38
C ALA A 465 -22.39 7.98 -13.95
N THR A 466 -21.20 7.61 -13.46
CA THR A 466 -20.40 6.52 -14.06
C THR A 466 -20.85 5.11 -13.66
N GLY A 467 -21.91 4.99 -12.85
CA GLY A 467 -22.45 3.71 -12.38
C GLY A 467 -21.82 3.22 -11.07
N HIS A 468 -20.72 3.83 -10.63
CA HIS A 468 -20.07 3.50 -9.36
C HIS A 468 -19.72 4.71 -8.47
N PRO A 469 -20.71 5.54 -8.05
CA PRO A 469 -20.44 6.81 -7.36
C PRO A 469 -19.59 6.66 -6.08
N SER A 470 -19.88 5.66 -5.25
CA SER A 470 -19.14 5.44 -4.00
C SER A 470 -17.68 5.02 -4.17
N HIS A 471 -17.24 4.72 -5.39
CA HIS A 471 -15.84 4.43 -5.67
C HIS A 471 -14.96 5.68 -5.70
N PHE A 472 -15.54 6.88 -5.80
CA PHE A 472 -14.77 8.12 -5.91
C PHE A 472 -14.80 8.89 -4.60
N ARG A 473 -13.62 9.12 -4.01
CA ARG A 473 -13.45 10.07 -2.91
C ARG A 473 -12.71 11.28 -3.46
N VAL A 474 -13.35 12.44 -3.45
CA VAL A 474 -12.81 13.61 -4.13
C VAL A 474 -12.37 14.64 -3.11
N THR A 475 -11.12 15.10 -3.22
CA THR A 475 -10.58 16.22 -2.46
C THR A 475 -10.25 17.35 -3.41
N PHE A 476 -10.86 18.52 -3.21
CA PHE A 476 -10.51 19.74 -3.92
C PHE A 476 -9.55 20.57 -3.07
N GLY A 477 -8.48 21.08 -3.67
CA GLY A 477 -7.50 21.92 -2.99
C GLY A 477 -7.20 23.19 -3.76
N ARG A 478 -6.93 24.26 -3.00
CA ARG A 478 -6.56 25.57 -3.56
C ARG A 478 -5.05 25.71 -3.71
N SER A 479 -4.63 26.49 -4.69
CA SER A 479 -3.21 26.84 -4.87
C SER A 479 -2.74 27.98 -3.98
N THR A 480 -3.65 28.77 -3.40
CA THR A 480 -3.32 29.90 -2.52
C THR A 480 -4.08 29.85 -1.20
N TYR A 481 -3.47 30.34 -0.12
CA TYR A 481 -4.16 30.50 1.17
C TYR A 481 -5.31 31.51 1.07
N ALA A 482 -6.40 31.25 1.80
CA ALA A 482 -7.53 32.14 1.95
C ALA A 482 -7.26 33.26 2.99
N GLY A 483 -7.99 34.37 2.86
CA GLY A 483 -7.94 35.51 3.78
C GLY A 483 -7.34 36.77 3.17
N ASN A 484 -6.88 37.69 4.03
CA ASN A 484 -6.44 39.04 3.65
C ASN A 484 -5.09 39.12 2.93
N VAL A 485 -4.40 37.99 2.76
CA VAL A 485 -3.09 37.93 2.09
C VAL A 485 -3.26 37.20 0.76
N HIS A 486 -3.76 37.93 -0.23
CA HIS A 486 -3.96 37.39 -1.58
C HIS A 486 -2.63 36.95 -2.22
N GLY A 487 -2.63 35.78 -2.85
CA GLY A 487 -1.54 35.33 -3.71
C GLY A 487 -0.44 34.52 -3.02
N VAL A 488 -0.50 34.27 -1.71
CA VAL A 488 0.47 33.36 -1.08
C VAL A 488 0.16 31.92 -1.47
N ALA A 489 1.09 31.29 -2.19
CA ALA A 489 0.95 29.92 -2.65
C ALA A 489 0.99 28.92 -1.49
N VAL A 490 0.07 27.95 -1.50
CA VAL A 490 0.11 26.78 -0.61
C VAL A 490 1.29 25.91 -1.03
N ARG A 491 2.14 25.53 -0.07
CA ARG A 491 3.32 24.71 -0.34
C ARG A 491 2.92 23.30 -0.75
N GLU A 492 3.74 22.64 -1.56
CA GLU A 492 3.46 21.28 -2.05
C GLU A 492 3.20 20.28 -0.92
N HIS A 493 4.02 20.30 0.14
CA HIS A 493 3.81 19.46 1.32
C HIS A 493 2.42 19.66 1.93
N ASP A 494 1.99 20.92 2.10
CA ASP A 494 0.69 21.24 2.67
C ASP A 494 -0.45 20.78 1.73
N ARG A 495 -0.27 20.85 0.40
CA ARG A 495 -1.23 20.30 -0.57
C ARG A 495 -1.38 18.78 -0.42
N ALA A 496 -0.27 18.06 -0.28
CA ALA A 496 -0.30 16.61 -0.05
C ALA A 496 -1.02 16.27 1.27
N THR A 497 -0.76 17.02 2.34
CA THR A 497 -1.48 16.90 3.62
C THR A 497 -2.98 17.14 3.45
N HIS A 498 -3.38 18.14 2.66
CA HIS A 498 -4.80 18.39 2.40
C HIS A 498 -5.48 17.26 1.64
N VAL A 499 -4.80 16.60 0.68
CA VAL A 499 -5.34 15.42 -0.02
C VAL A 499 -5.65 14.29 0.97
N VAL A 500 -4.67 13.95 1.83
CA VAL A 500 -4.82 12.90 2.85
C VAL A 500 -5.92 13.26 3.85
N LEU A 501 -5.99 14.52 4.27
CA LEU A 501 -6.97 14.97 5.24
C LEU A 501 -8.39 15.00 4.65
N GLY A 502 -8.54 15.44 3.40
CA GLY A 502 -9.82 15.42 2.68
C GLY A 502 -10.35 13.99 2.52
N ASP A 503 -9.48 13.05 2.13
CA ASP A 503 -9.80 11.63 2.07
C ASP A 503 -10.19 11.05 3.45
N SER A 504 -9.47 11.39 4.51
CA SER A 504 -9.81 10.97 5.88
C SER A 504 -11.18 11.50 6.34
N ILE A 505 -11.50 12.76 6.02
CA ILE A 505 -12.80 13.38 6.31
C ILE A 505 -13.90 12.65 5.55
N GLU A 506 -13.73 12.39 4.25
CA GLU A 506 -14.68 11.63 3.43
C GLU A 506 -14.94 10.24 4.03
N LYS A 507 -13.87 9.48 4.30
CA LYS A 507 -13.93 8.12 4.86
C LYS A 507 -14.69 8.10 6.19
N SER A 508 -14.39 9.05 7.06
CA SER A 508 -15.00 9.16 8.38
C SER A 508 -16.46 9.56 8.31
N LEU A 509 -16.80 10.50 7.44
CA LEU A 509 -18.17 10.93 7.20
C LEU A 509 -19.01 9.81 6.60
N ARG A 510 -18.51 9.12 5.57
CA ARG A 510 -19.17 7.96 4.97
C ARG A 510 -19.41 6.85 6.00
N LYS A 511 -18.41 6.53 6.82
CA LYS A 511 -18.53 5.55 7.92
C LYS A 511 -19.60 5.94 8.93
N ALA A 512 -19.73 7.22 9.26
CA ALA A 512 -20.74 7.71 10.20
C ALA A 512 -22.16 7.65 9.61
N LEU A 513 -22.29 7.94 8.31
CA LEU A 513 -23.56 7.90 7.58
C LEU A 513 -24.15 6.50 7.42
N GLU A 514 -23.33 5.43 7.45
CA GLU A 514 -23.82 4.04 7.37
C GLU A 514 -24.86 3.71 8.45
N THR A 515 -24.78 4.39 9.60
CA THR A 515 -25.71 4.19 10.72
C THR A 515 -26.99 5.02 10.59
N LYS A 516 -27.07 5.90 9.58
CA LYS A 516 -28.11 6.92 9.43
C LYS A 516 -28.93 6.74 8.15
N ILE A 517 -28.30 6.30 7.07
CA ILE A 517 -28.95 6.10 5.79
C ILE A 517 -28.67 4.71 5.24
N SER A 518 -29.48 4.29 4.27
CA SER A 518 -29.31 2.97 3.67
C SER A 518 -27.99 2.89 2.91
N TYR A 519 -27.40 1.69 2.88
CA TYR A 519 -26.19 1.48 2.10
C TYR A 519 -26.39 1.76 0.60
N LEU A 520 -27.55 1.41 0.05
CA LEU A 520 -27.85 1.68 -1.36
C LEU A 520 -27.85 3.18 -1.64
N GLU A 521 -28.33 4.00 -0.71
CA GLU A 521 -28.24 5.45 -0.82
C GLU A 521 -26.78 5.93 -0.79
N LEU A 522 -25.95 5.37 0.11
CA LEU A 522 -24.51 5.66 0.15
C LEU A 522 -23.74 5.24 -1.10
N GLU A 523 -24.14 4.14 -1.75
CA GLU A 523 -23.53 3.71 -3.02
C GLU A 523 -23.77 4.67 -4.17
N ASN A 524 -24.85 5.44 -4.10
CA ASN A 524 -25.33 6.30 -5.18
C ASN A 524 -24.90 7.77 -5.04
N ILE A 525 -23.96 8.06 -4.15
CA ILE A 525 -23.43 9.42 -3.93
C ILE A 525 -21.90 9.49 -4.04
N VAL A 526 -21.42 10.61 -4.57
CA VAL A 526 -20.01 11.02 -4.50
C VAL A 526 -19.91 12.14 -3.46
N ILE A 527 -18.94 12.03 -2.54
CA ILE A 527 -18.66 13.07 -1.55
C ILE A 527 -17.36 13.77 -1.96
N GLY A 528 -17.45 15.07 -2.19
CA GLY A 528 -16.31 15.95 -2.41
C GLY A 528 -15.99 16.76 -1.15
N VAL A 529 -14.71 16.85 -0.81
CA VAL A 529 -14.19 17.63 0.33
C VAL A 529 -13.28 18.74 -0.22
N GLU A 530 -13.72 19.99 -0.15
CA GLU A 530 -12.89 21.14 -0.50
C GLU A 530 -12.12 21.64 0.72
N MET A 531 -10.80 21.73 0.58
CA MET A 531 -9.85 22.17 1.59
C MET A 531 -9.44 23.62 1.30
N ILE A 532 -9.76 24.53 2.23
CA ILE A 532 -9.56 25.97 2.10
C ILE A 532 -8.57 26.41 3.20
N PRO A 533 -7.25 26.36 2.94
CA PRO A 533 -6.25 26.64 3.98
C PRO A 533 -6.08 28.13 4.24
N HIS A 534 -5.78 28.50 5.48
CA HIS A 534 -5.43 29.87 5.90
C HIS A 534 -4.00 29.91 6.46
N LEU A 535 -3.38 31.10 6.42
CA LEU A 535 -2.04 31.31 7.00
C LEU A 535 -2.00 31.13 8.53
N THR A 536 -3.14 31.14 9.21
CA THR A 536 -3.29 30.94 10.66
C THR A 536 -3.19 29.48 11.09
N ASN A 537 -2.80 28.56 10.20
CA ASN A 537 -2.84 27.12 10.41
C ASN A 537 -4.27 26.60 10.72
N GLU A 538 -5.26 27.31 10.19
CA GLU A 538 -6.66 26.94 10.15
C GLU A 538 -7.00 26.51 8.72
N THR A 539 -7.80 25.46 8.59
CA THR A 539 -8.29 25.01 7.29
C THR A 539 -9.80 24.89 7.35
N GLU A 540 -10.44 25.71 6.55
CA GLU A 540 -11.87 25.66 6.30
C GLU A 540 -12.19 24.46 5.40
N VAL A 541 -13.23 23.71 5.75
CA VAL A 541 -13.68 22.52 5.04
C VAL A 541 -15.09 22.75 4.51
N ARG A 542 -15.31 22.38 3.25
CA ARG A 542 -16.63 22.37 2.63
C ARG A 542 -16.92 21.00 2.03
N ILE A 543 -18.14 20.53 2.23
CA ILE A 543 -18.59 19.25 1.70
C ILE A 543 -19.55 19.49 0.54
N LEU A 544 -19.26 18.87 -0.59
CA LEU A 544 -20.08 18.85 -1.80
C LEU A 544 -20.59 17.41 -1.99
N VAL A 545 -21.85 17.25 -2.40
CA VAL A 545 -22.45 15.92 -2.59
C VAL A 545 -23.08 15.81 -3.98
N GLY A 546 -22.50 14.95 -4.81
CA GLY A 546 -23.03 14.62 -6.13
C GLY A 546 -23.87 13.35 -6.13
N GLY A 547 -24.74 13.20 -7.14
CA GLY A 547 -25.62 12.04 -7.29
C GLY A 547 -26.99 12.21 -6.65
N LYS A 548 -27.63 11.11 -6.24
CA LYS A 548 -28.98 11.14 -5.68
C LYS A 548 -28.95 11.57 -4.22
N THR A 549 -29.20 12.85 -3.96
CA THR A 549 -29.23 13.41 -2.60
C THR A 549 -30.65 13.58 -2.08
N SER A 550 -30.93 13.11 -0.86
CA SER A 550 -32.16 13.42 -0.11
C SER A 550 -31.93 14.58 0.88
N PRO A 551 -32.98 15.35 1.25
CA PRO A 551 -32.87 16.35 2.32
C PRO A 551 -32.36 15.75 3.64
N ASP A 552 -32.84 14.55 3.98
CA ASP A 552 -32.47 13.82 5.19
C ASP A 552 -30.97 13.46 5.21
N LEU A 553 -30.41 13.01 4.07
CA LEU A 553 -28.98 12.79 3.92
C LEU A 553 -28.18 14.06 4.26
N LEU A 554 -28.56 15.20 3.68
CA LEU A 554 -27.86 16.46 3.92
C LEU A 554 -27.96 16.91 5.38
N GLU A 555 -29.10 16.67 6.04
CA GLU A 555 -29.27 16.94 7.47
C GLU A 555 -28.36 16.04 8.32
N HIS A 556 -28.32 14.74 8.05
CA HIS A 556 -27.41 13.82 8.73
C HIS A 556 -25.95 14.20 8.54
N MET A 557 -25.55 14.61 7.33
CA MET A 557 -24.20 15.09 7.07
C MET A 557 -23.87 16.34 7.91
N ARG A 558 -24.79 17.31 8.00
CA ARG A 558 -24.59 18.52 8.83
C ARG A 558 -24.44 18.18 10.31
N ALA A 559 -25.20 17.22 10.82
CA ALA A 559 -25.12 16.78 12.21
C ALA A 559 -23.81 16.04 12.51
N LEU A 560 -23.30 15.24 11.57
CA LEU A 560 -22.12 14.37 11.78
C LEU A 560 -20.79 15.08 11.49
N THR A 561 -20.76 16.03 10.56
CA THR A 561 -19.49 16.64 10.10
C THR A 561 -18.68 17.30 11.22
N PRO A 562 -19.26 18.02 12.21
CA PRO A 562 -18.47 18.61 13.29
C PRO A 562 -17.67 17.60 14.11
N SER A 563 -18.22 16.41 14.40
CA SER A 563 -17.50 15.38 15.14
C SER A 563 -16.42 14.72 14.28
N VAL A 564 -16.68 14.54 12.98
CA VAL A 564 -15.70 14.05 12.00
C VAL A 564 -14.50 15.00 11.90
N LEU A 565 -14.74 16.31 11.76
CA LEU A 565 -13.67 17.31 11.68
C LEU A 565 -12.86 17.39 12.97
N LYS A 566 -13.51 17.26 14.13
CA LYS A 566 -12.83 17.23 15.43
C LYS A 566 -11.89 16.03 15.55
N GLU A 567 -12.31 14.87 15.07
CA GLU A 567 -11.46 13.68 15.07
C GLU A 567 -10.28 13.84 14.10
N ALA A 568 -10.54 14.25 12.86
CA ALA A 568 -9.51 14.48 11.85
C ALA A 568 -8.49 15.56 12.25
N SER A 569 -8.88 16.53 13.09
CA SER A 569 -7.97 17.56 13.61
C SER A 569 -7.00 17.05 14.68
N LYS A 570 -7.22 15.88 15.30
CA LYS A 570 -6.29 15.34 16.32
C LYS A 570 -4.97 14.88 15.71
N ASP A 571 -5.06 14.36 14.48
CA ASP A 571 -3.92 13.79 13.75
C ASP A 571 -3.27 14.84 12.82
N SER A 572 -3.81 16.07 12.81
CA SER A 572 -3.35 17.17 11.97
C SER A 572 -2.81 18.32 12.81
N ALA A 573 -1.76 18.98 12.33
CA ALA A 573 -1.31 20.23 12.92
C ALA A 573 -2.33 21.37 12.72
N SER A 574 -3.25 21.25 11.76
CA SER A 574 -4.21 22.30 11.38
C SER A 574 -5.54 22.16 12.11
N ARG A 575 -6.12 23.30 12.49
CA ARG A 575 -7.48 23.35 13.05
C ARG A 575 -8.52 23.35 11.93
N LEU A 576 -9.47 22.41 11.97
CA LEU A 576 -10.51 22.31 10.96
C LEU A 576 -11.82 22.97 11.40
N SER A 577 -12.44 23.71 10.47
CA SER A 577 -13.76 24.32 10.66
C SER A 577 -14.66 24.02 9.46
N LEU A 578 -15.96 23.79 9.70
CA LEU A 578 -16.93 23.55 8.63
C LEU A 578 -17.47 24.88 8.11
N VAL A 579 -17.39 25.12 6.80
CA VAL A 579 -17.98 26.29 6.13
C VAL A 579 -19.39 25.99 5.62
N GLY A 580 -19.63 24.76 5.15
CA GLY A 580 -20.95 24.37 4.65
C GLY A 580 -20.99 23.00 4.01
N ILE A 581 -22.23 22.52 3.79
CA ILE A 581 -22.55 21.27 3.08
C ILE A 581 -23.62 21.60 2.04
N GLN A 582 -23.33 21.30 0.77
CA GLN A 582 -24.19 21.62 -0.38
C GLN A 582 -24.31 20.41 -1.31
N SER A 583 -25.51 20.16 -1.86
CA SER A 583 -25.64 19.22 -2.98
C SER A 583 -25.26 19.91 -4.30
N THR A 584 -24.85 19.14 -5.28
CA THR A 584 -24.60 19.64 -6.64
C THR A 584 -25.84 20.30 -7.24
N SER A 585 -27.02 19.72 -7.01
CA SER A 585 -28.32 20.29 -7.42
C SER A 585 -28.64 21.65 -6.80
N GLN A 586 -28.13 21.94 -5.58
CA GLN A 586 -28.27 23.28 -4.97
C GLN A 586 -27.37 24.33 -5.64
N ILE A 587 -26.28 23.91 -6.29
CA ILE A 587 -25.30 24.78 -6.93
C ILE A 587 -25.64 24.96 -8.42
N LEU A 588 -25.93 23.87 -9.12
CA LEU A 588 -26.18 23.84 -10.57
C LEU A 588 -27.64 24.14 -10.94
N GLY A 589 -28.55 24.05 -9.97
CA GLY A 589 -29.99 24.07 -10.22
C GLY A 589 -30.55 22.68 -10.58
N PRO A 590 -31.87 22.55 -10.76
CA PRO A 590 -32.47 21.32 -11.25
C PRO A 590 -31.98 21.02 -12.69
N PRO A 591 -31.80 19.73 -13.05
CA PRO A 591 -31.34 19.33 -14.37
C PRO A 591 -32.31 19.72 -15.50
#